data_AF-B4D117-F1
#
_entry.id   AF-B4D117-F1
#
_cell.length_a   1.000
_cell.length_b   1.000
_cell.length_c   1.000
_cell.angle_alpha   90.00
_cell.angle_beta   90.00
_cell.angle_gamma   90.00
#
_symmetry.space_group_name_H-M   'P 1'
#
loop_
_entity.id
_entity.type
_entity.pdbx_description
1 polymer ?
#
loop_
_entity_poly.entity_id
_entity_poly.type
_entity_poly.pdbx_seq_one_letter_code
_entity_poly.pdbx_strand_id
1 'polypeptide(L)'
;MNFRAPIRISVALLATVSLTLGYYWLGPSGTQVQPSAAVPLAVATPAGTASSPGGTPVPPSAATSAPPLRSLPSSMAPKRPGQKGSLASASAAPNAKPAREWIGSAWGTEKRKPYAAFSKWTALYLAASAADRAGLVAEGVSLAQSRRQALATEIKTNPQQALADAVPMTVRSQLPQEIADQLESHVSGQGNLALEGTMAPPGGTTDSPTFRSAVVNGTEYRAYTYGRREDQATKVDISVIGVAVDHDLAVSESPLRVLEPGETPLPDTPVSAVCPISGLTSAAPANTPLNVQAPTAVEVAGKVPGALSRRARLGI
;
A
#
# COMPACT_ATOMS: atom_id res chain seq x y z
N MET A 1 16.22 75.15 -18.56
CA MET A 1 16.30 76.04 -19.75
C MET A 1 17.54 75.61 -20.53
N ASN A 2 17.36 74.74 -21.54
CA ASN A 2 17.34 75.05 -22.99
C ASN A 2 18.75 75.38 -23.53
N PHE A 3 19.30 74.79 -24.62
CA PHE A 3 18.75 73.94 -25.70
C PHE A 3 19.92 73.40 -26.59
N ARG A 4 19.74 72.17 -27.16
CA ARG A 4 20.16 71.64 -28.50
C ARG A 4 21.67 71.64 -28.90
N ALA A 5 22.25 70.70 -29.67
CA ALA A 5 21.97 69.38 -30.28
C ALA A 5 23.26 68.97 -31.09
N PRO A 6 23.27 68.06 -32.10
CA PRO A 6 23.38 66.59 -32.01
C PRO A 6 24.52 65.99 -32.85
N ILE A 7 24.97 64.74 -32.58
CA ILE A 7 25.76 63.94 -33.55
C ILE A 7 25.30 62.46 -33.61
N ARG A 8 24.66 62.16 -34.74
CA ARG A 8 24.66 60.97 -35.63
C ARG A 8 24.90 59.55 -35.10
N ILE A 9 23.82 58.76 -35.19
CA ILE A 9 23.64 57.43 -35.83
C ILE A 9 24.91 56.67 -36.24
N SER A 10 25.06 55.44 -35.74
CA SER A 10 25.61 54.31 -36.51
C SER A 10 24.84 53.02 -36.20
N VAL A 11 24.23 52.49 -37.26
CA VAL A 11 23.56 51.21 -37.38
C VAL A 11 24.59 50.19 -37.89
N ALA A 12 24.76 49.07 -37.20
CA ALA A 12 25.35 47.80 -37.67
C ALA A 12 25.51 46.90 -36.43
N LEU A 13 25.23 45.61 -36.40
CA LEU A 13 24.79 44.63 -37.39
C LEU A 13 24.30 43.44 -36.53
N LEU A 14 23.12 42.89 -36.83
CA LEU A 14 22.74 41.57 -36.32
C LEU A 14 23.69 40.53 -36.91
N ALA A 15 24.33 39.74 -36.05
CA ALA A 15 24.93 38.47 -36.42
C ALA A 15 24.34 37.38 -35.52
N THR A 16 23.33 36.72 -36.06
CA THR A 16 22.82 35.42 -35.64
C THR A 16 23.93 34.37 -35.71
N VAL A 17 24.28 33.74 -34.59
CA VAL A 17 25.08 32.51 -34.58
C VAL A 17 24.11 31.36 -34.28
N SER A 18 23.81 30.58 -35.31
CA SER A 18 23.10 29.30 -35.17
C SER A 18 24.09 28.18 -34.93
N LEU A 19 23.72 27.30 -33.99
CA LEU A 19 24.33 26.02 -33.66
C LEU A 19 24.56 25.16 -34.91
N THR A 20 25.76 24.57 -35.05
CA THR A 20 25.91 23.26 -35.68
C THR A 20 26.81 22.37 -34.83
N LEU A 21 26.24 21.22 -34.47
CA LEU A 21 26.83 20.07 -33.82
C LEU A 21 27.93 19.47 -34.71
N GLY A 22 29.06 19.07 -34.12
CA GLY A 22 30.10 18.35 -34.85
C GLY A 22 31.33 18.02 -34.01
N TYR A 23 31.17 17.27 -32.92
CA TYR A 23 32.30 16.62 -32.26
C TYR A 23 32.54 15.25 -32.89
N TYR A 24 33.46 15.21 -33.85
CA TYR A 24 34.16 13.99 -34.26
C TYR A 24 35.31 13.76 -33.26
N TRP A 25 35.26 12.67 -32.51
CA TRP A 25 36.44 12.12 -31.83
C TRP A 25 36.75 10.75 -32.46
N LEU A 26 37.89 10.70 -33.16
CA LEU A 26 38.53 9.49 -33.65
C LEU A 26 39.14 8.71 -32.46
N GLY A 27 38.97 7.38 -32.43
CA GLY A 27 39.70 6.45 -31.56
C GLY A 27 41.21 6.34 -31.91
N PRO A 28 42.00 5.40 -31.33
CA PRO A 28 41.70 3.97 -31.29
C PRO A 28 42.07 3.26 -29.96
N SER A 29 41.40 2.19 -29.52
CA SER A 29 41.73 0.76 -29.74
C SER A 29 40.74 -0.03 -28.88
N GLY A 30 40.09 -1.13 -29.23
CA GLY A 30 40.39 -2.11 -30.26
C GLY A 30 40.35 -3.52 -29.64
N THR A 31 39.22 -3.95 -29.05
CA THR A 31 38.95 -5.36 -28.75
C THR A 31 37.52 -5.68 -29.18
N GLN A 32 37.40 -6.21 -30.40
CA GLN A 32 36.16 -6.72 -30.98
C GLN A 32 35.81 -8.07 -30.35
N VAL A 33 34.64 -8.18 -29.72
CA VAL A 33 33.97 -9.45 -29.44
C VAL A 33 32.94 -9.66 -30.54
N GLN A 34 33.14 -10.71 -31.35
CA GLN A 34 32.20 -11.14 -32.38
C GLN A 34 30.87 -11.64 -31.77
N PRO A 35 29.71 -11.34 -32.39
CA PRO A 35 28.47 -12.03 -32.09
C PRO A 35 28.40 -13.37 -32.85
N SER A 36 28.26 -14.47 -32.09
CA SER A 36 28.05 -15.81 -32.64
C SER A 36 26.65 -15.97 -33.21
N ALA A 37 26.59 -16.60 -34.38
CA ALA A 37 25.43 -16.77 -35.22
C ALA A 37 24.30 -17.59 -34.57
N ALA A 38 23.07 -17.26 -35.00
CA ALA A 38 21.85 -18.03 -34.79
C ALA A 38 21.95 -19.41 -35.45
N VAL A 39 21.50 -20.44 -34.73
CA VAL A 39 21.26 -21.79 -35.25
C VAL A 39 19.74 -22.03 -35.21
N PRO A 40 19.12 -22.57 -36.28
CA PRO A 40 17.67 -22.57 -36.46
C PRO A 40 16.93 -23.67 -35.71
N LEU A 41 15.62 -23.43 -35.56
CA LEU A 41 14.57 -24.37 -35.15
C LEU A 41 14.72 -25.74 -35.84
N ALA A 42 14.73 -26.80 -35.03
CA ALA A 42 14.39 -28.14 -35.47
C ALA A 42 13.06 -28.58 -34.82
N VAL A 43 12.07 -28.80 -35.68
CA VAL A 43 10.76 -29.39 -35.41
C VAL A 43 10.95 -30.89 -35.15
N ALA A 44 10.40 -31.41 -34.05
CA ALA A 44 10.25 -32.85 -33.83
C ALA A 44 8.78 -33.17 -33.56
N THR A 45 8.15 -33.80 -34.54
CA THR A 45 6.79 -34.38 -34.51
C THR A 45 6.81 -35.73 -33.76
N PRO A 46 5.71 -36.15 -33.10
CA PRO A 46 5.69 -37.36 -32.27
C PRO A 46 5.16 -38.60 -33.02
N ALA A 47 5.75 -39.76 -32.74
CA ALA A 47 5.22 -41.12 -32.94
C ALA A 47 6.17 -42.07 -32.17
N GLY A 48 5.78 -43.12 -31.44
CA GLY A 48 4.52 -43.75 -31.11
C GLY A 48 4.85 -45.03 -30.30
N THR A 49 3.85 -45.52 -29.57
CA THR A 49 3.61 -46.95 -29.26
C THR A 49 4.50 -47.70 -28.25
N ALA A 50 3.89 -47.91 -27.08
CA ALA A 50 3.81 -49.13 -26.24
C ALA A 50 5.03 -50.06 -26.05
N SER A 51 5.34 -50.37 -24.78
CA SER A 51 4.99 -51.69 -24.19
C SER A 51 5.30 -51.75 -22.69
N SER A 52 4.35 -52.32 -21.96
CA SER A 52 4.44 -52.82 -20.58
C SER A 52 5.34 -54.06 -20.52
N PRO A 53 5.86 -54.45 -19.34
CA PRO A 53 5.31 -55.66 -18.73
C PRO A 53 5.29 -55.70 -17.20
N GLY A 54 4.41 -56.56 -16.67
CA GLY A 54 4.73 -57.43 -15.55
C GLY A 54 4.23 -57.01 -14.17
N GLY A 55 3.01 -57.44 -13.85
CA GLY A 55 2.46 -57.39 -12.51
C GLY A 55 2.87 -58.57 -11.63
N THR A 56 2.73 -58.37 -10.32
CA THR A 56 2.34 -59.40 -9.35
C THR A 56 1.37 -58.78 -8.33
N PRO A 57 0.28 -59.47 -7.96
CA PRO A 57 -0.80 -58.92 -7.15
C PRO A 57 -0.57 -59.14 -5.64
N VAL A 58 -0.99 -58.18 -4.82
CA VAL A 58 -1.07 -58.31 -3.35
C VAL A 58 -2.53 -58.07 -2.93
N PRO A 59 -3.12 -58.92 -2.05
CA PRO A 59 -4.56 -59.02 -1.81
C PRO A 59 -5.15 -57.86 -0.98
N PRO A 60 -6.49 -57.65 -1.07
CA PRO A 60 -7.18 -56.62 -0.30
C PRO A 60 -7.34 -57.01 1.18
N SER A 61 -6.71 -56.25 2.07
CA SER A 61 -6.90 -56.38 3.52
C SER A 61 -8.13 -55.61 3.97
N ALA A 62 -9.16 -56.39 4.31
CA ALA A 62 -10.21 -56.18 5.30
C ALA A 62 -10.65 -54.73 5.62
N ALA A 63 -11.89 -54.45 5.22
CA ALA A 63 -12.73 -53.39 5.78
C ALA A 63 -12.86 -53.54 7.30
N THR A 64 -12.38 -52.55 8.05
CA THR A 64 -12.72 -52.38 9.46
C THR A 64 -13.99 -51.54 9.55
N SER A 65 -15.02 -52.16 10.10
CA SER A 65 -16.38 -51.66 10.30
C SER A 65 -16.44 -50.37 11.11
N ALA A 66 -17.20 -49.40 10.61
CA ALA A 66 -17.66 -48.25 11.38
C ALA A 66 -18.65 -48.69 12.48
N PRO A 67 -18.62 -48.08 13.69
CA PRO A 67 -19.61 -48.33 14.71
C PRO A 67 -20.97 -47.69 14.35
N PRO A 68 -22.12 -48.31 14.70
CA PRO A 68 -23.43 -47.79 14.33
C PRO A 68 -23.82 -46.54 15.12
N LEU A 69 -24.46 -45.61 14.42
CA LEU A 69 -25.17 -44.45 14.98
C LEU A 69 -26.29 -44.93 15.92
N ARG A 70 -26.19 -44.56 17.19
CA ARG A 70 -27.23 -44.83 18.18
C ARG A 70 -28.33 -43.77 18.08
N SER A 71 -29.54 -44.22 17.79
CA SER A 71 -30.76 -43.43 17.66
C SER A 71 -31.16 -42.71 18.95
N LEU A 72 -31.50 -41.43 18.83
CA LEU A 72 -32.16 -40.61 19.87
C LEU A 72 -33.65 -41.00 19.98
N PRO A 73 -34.23 -41.13 21.18
CA PRO A 73 -35.67 -41.11 21.35
C PRO A 73 -36.20 -39.66 21.41
N SER A 74 -37.18 -39.38 20.56
CA SER A 74 -38.06 -38.21 20.63
C SER A 74 -39.15 -38.38 21.70
N SER A 75 -39.58 -37.24 22.22
CA SER A 75 -40.87 -36.99 22.90
C SER A 75 -40.89 -37.13 24.42
N MET A 76 -40.84 -35.99 25.11
CA MET A 76 -41.97 -35.47 25.89
C MET A 76 -41.67 -34.05 26.40
N ALA A 77 -42.42 -33.07 25.90
CA ALA A 77 -42.75 -31.82 26.59
C ALA A 77 -44.23 -31.92 27.03
N PRO A 78 -44.82 -31.01 27.84
CA PRO A 78 -44.31 -29.75 28.39
C PRO A 78 -44.65 -29.47 29.87
N LYS A 79 -44.01 -28.47 30.49
CA LYS A 79 -44.69 -27.46 31.33
C LYS A 79 -43.78 -26.27 31.68
N ARG A 80 -44.16 -25.09 31.20
CA ARG A 80 -43.71 -23.77 31.67
C ARG A 80 -44.66 -23.38 32.83
N PRO A 81 -44.20 -22.72 33.90
CA PRO A 81 -44.22 -21.26 33.86
C PRO A 81 -43.05 -20.57 34.59
N GLY A 82 -42.63 -19.43 34.03
CA GLY A 82 -42.09 -18.33 34.83
C GLY A 82 -40.63 -18.40 35.28
N GLN A 83 -39.69 -18.15 34.37
CA GLN A 83 -38.46 -17.45 34.78
C GLN A 83 -38.00 -16.51 33.68
N LYS A 84 -37.95 -15.23 34.03
CA LYS A 84 -37.48 -14.12 33.22
C LYS A 84 -35.99 -14.35 32.95
N GLY A 85 -35.60 -14.31 31.67
CA GLY A 85 -34.21 -14.47 31.26
C GLY A 85 -33.34 -13.39 31.88
N SER A 86 -32.44 -13.80 32.76
CA SER A 86 -31.26 -13.02 33.12
C SER A 86 -30.19 -13.33 32.08
N LEU A 87 -30.19 -12.58 30.99
CA LEU A 87 -28.99 -12.40 30.17
C LEU A 87 -28.02 -11.62 31.05
N ALA A 88 -27.11 -12.34 31.70
CA ALA A 88 -26.04 -11.73 32.46
C ALA A 88 -25.25 -10.82 31.52
N SER A 89 -25.30 -9.53 31.87
CA SER A 89 -24.71 -8.41 31.21
C SER A 89 -23.18 -8.55 31.18
N ALA A 90 -22.63 -9.09 30.10
CA ALA A 90 -21.27 -8.76 29.72
C ALA A 90 -21.33 -7.32 29.19
N SER A 91 -20.94 -6.39 30.06
CA SER A 91 -20.87 -4.95 29.81
C SER A 91 -19.97 -4.68 28.59
N ALA A 92 -20.57 -4.70 27.39
CA ALA A 92 -19.98 -4.11 26.21
C ALA A 92 -20.01 -2.60 26.44
N ALA A 93 -18.84 -2.02 26.70
CA ALA A 93 -18.69 -0.58 26.83
C ALA A 93 -19.34 0.13 25.63
N PRO A 94 -20.39 0.94 25.82
CA PRO A 94 -21.03 1.64 24.73
C PRO A 94 -20.27 2.96 24.52
N ASN A 95 -19.26 2.93 23.64
CA ASN A 95 -18.65 4.07 22.91
C ASN A 95 -17.16 3.87 22.60
N ALA A 96 -16.76 2.71 22.07
CA ALA A 96 -15.60 2.71 21.20
C ALA A 96 -16.04 3.30 19.85
N LYS A 97 -15.88 4.63 19.69
CA LYS A 97 -15.77 5.20 18.33
C LYS A 97 -14.75 4.31 17.59
N PRO A 98 -14.96 3.90 16.32
CA PRO A 98 -13.83 3.34 15.59
C PRO A 98 -12.73 4.38 15.72
N ALA A 99 -11.60 4.00 16.32
CA ALA A 99 -10.45 4.87 16.36
C ALA A 99 -10.31 5.37 14.92
N ARG A 100 -10.32 6.69 14.75
CA ARG A 100 -10.02 7.32 13.47
C ARG A 100 -8.54 7.10 13.21
N GLU A 101 -8.13 5.85 13.11
CA GLU A 101 -6.78 5.41 12.84
C GLU A 101 -6.66 5.45 11.33
N TRP A 102 -6.34 6.65 10.86
CA TRP A 102 -5.92 6.87 9.49
C TRP A 102 -4.39 6.78 9.46
N ILE A 103 -3.84 6.31 8.35
CA ILE A 103 -2.40 6.22 8.14
C ILE A 103 -1.80 7.62 8.26
N GLY A 104 -0.84 7.83 9.14
CA GLY A 104 -0.27 9.15 9.43
C GLY A 104 -1.00 9.95 10.51
N SER A 105 -1.87 9.33 11.31
CA SER A 105 -2.61 10.00 12.39
C SER A 105 -1.74 10.67 13.46
N ALA A 106 -0.48 10.25 13.61
CA ALA A 106 0.47 10.84 14.56
C ALA A 106 1.30 11.98 13.95
N TRP A 107 1.13 12.28 12.66
CA TRP A 107 1.96 13.26 11.94
C TRP A 107 2.03 14.62 12.65
N GLY A 108 3.24 15.09 12.92
CA GLY A 108 3.52 16.34 13.65
C GLY A 108 3.38 16.25 15.17
N THR A 109 2.99 15.09 15.72
CA THR A 109 2.89 14.82 17.17
C THR A 109 3.75 13.63 17.60
N GLU A 110 4.70 13.24 16.76
CA GLU A 110 5.50 12.04 16.96
C GLU A 110 6.46 12.22 18.15
N LYS A 111 6.60 11.16 18.95
CA LYS A 111 7.44 11.21 20.17
C LYS A 111 8.87 10.78 19.90
N ARG A 112 9.09 9.88 18.93
CA ARG A 112 10.43 9.38 18.62
C ARG A 112 11.16 10.37 17.72
N LYS A 113 12.43 10.60 18.05
CA LYS A 113 13.29 11.59 17.40
C LYS A 113 13.33 11.49 15.86
N PRO A 114 13.48 10.31 15.23
CA PRO A 114 13.55 10.23 13.76
C PRO A 114 12.29 10.75 13.06
N TYR A 115 11.10 10.43 13.60
CA TYR A 115 9.84 10.89 13.05
C TYR A 115 9.63 12.39 13.30
N ALA A 116 9.82 12.85 14.54
CA ALA A 116 9.63 14.24 14.93
C ALA A 116 10.61 15.20 14.21
N ALA A 117 11.84 14.76 13.97
CA ALA A 117 12.83 15.56 13.25
C ALA A 117 12.42 15.74 11.78
N PHE A 118 11.94 14.67 11.13
CA PHE A 118 11.50 14.73 9.74
C PHE A 118 10.20 15.52 9.57
N SER A 119 9.22 15.35 10.45
CA SER A 119 7.95 16.12 10.40
C SER A 119 8.20 17.62 10.63
N LYS A 120 9.07 17.97 11.58
CA LYS A 120 9.52 19.36 11.80
C LYS A 120 10.26 19.93 10.60
N TRP A 121 11.22 19.19 10.03
CA TRP A 121 11.94 19.62 8.83
C TRP A 121 10.97 19.83 7.66
N THR A 122 9.99 18.94 7.50
CA THR A 122 8.98 19.04 6.43
C THR A 122 8.16 20.31 6.57
N ALA A 123 7.74 20.67 7.79
CA ALA A 123 7.05 21.92 8.04
C ALA A 123 7.88 23.15 7.65
N LEU A 124 9.19 23.14 7.93
CA LEU A 124 10.12 24.20 7.50
C LEU A 124 10.26 24.25 5.98
N TYR A 125 10.43 23.10 5.33
CA TYR A 125 10.56 22.98 3.89
C TYR A 125 9.32 23.52 3.15
N LEU A 126 8.12 23.15 3.61
CA LEU A 126 6.87 23.60 3.01
C LEU A 126 6.62 25.10 3.21
N ALA A 127 7.05 25.67 4.34
CA ALA A 127 6.96 27.11 4.60
C ALA A 127 8.05 27.94 3.88
N ALA A 128 9.16 27.32 3.48
CA ALA A 128 10.28 27.99 2.83
C ALA A 128 9.94 28.45 1.40
N SER A 129 10.62 29.51 0.96
CA SER A 129 10.53 30.00 -0.42
C SER A 129 11.13 28.98 -1.40
N ALA A 130 10.76 29.08 -2.68
CA ALA A 130 11.31 28.19 -3.70
C ALA A 130 12.86 28.26 -3.79
N ALA A 131 13.44 29.44 -3.51
CA ALA A 131 14.89 29.62 -3.50
C ALA A 131 15.56 28.92 -2.30
N ASP A 132 14.95 28.99 -1.12
CA ASP A 132 15.51 28.43 0.12
C ASP A 132 15.35 26.90 0.18
N ARG A 133 14.31 26.35 -0.44
CA ARG A 133 14.03 24.90 -0.48
C ARG A 133 15.19 24.09 -1.02
N ALA A 134 15.91 24.59 -2.03
CA ALA A 134 17.06 23.90 -2.61
C ALA A 134 18.16 23.60 -1.57
N GLY A 135 18.39 24.52 -0.62
CA GLY A 135 19.37 24.35 0.45
C GLY A 135 18.96 23.33 1.53
N LEU A 136 17.67 22.98 1.59
CA LEU A 136 17.11 22.09 2.61
C LEU A 136 17.04 20.62 2.16
N VAL A 137 17.16 20.33 0.86
CA VAL A 137 16.94 18.99 0.30
C VAL A 137 17.90 17.96 0.88
N ALA A 138 19.20 18.28 0.97
CA ALA A 138 20.20 17.35 1.47
C ALA A 138 19.95 16.93 2.93
N GLU A 139 19.53 17.88 3.78
CA GLU A 139 19.11 17.60 5.15
C GLU A 139 17.85 16.73 5.17
N GLY A 140 16.87 17.05 4.32
CA GLY A 140 15.63 16.28 4.19
C GLY A 140 15.86 14.82 3.82
N VAL A 141 16.77 14.55 2.87
CA VAL A 141 17.15 13.19 2.48
C VAL A 141 17.74 12.42 3.66
N SER A 142 18.67 13.04 4.41
CA SER A 142 19.28 12.41 5.58
C SER A 142 18.25 12.09 6.67
N LEU A 143 17.33 13.01 6.94
CA LEU A 143 16.25 12.82 7.91
C LEU A 143 15.26 11.74 7.44
N ALA A 144 14.91 11.70 6.15
CA ALA A 144 14.04 10.68 5.58
C ALA A 144 14.65 9.28 5.70
N GLN A 145 15.96 9.14 5.45
CA GLN A 145 16.69 7.87 5.64
C GLN A 145 16.69 7.40 7.09
N SER A 146 16.99 8.30 8.02
CA SER A 146 16.95 8.01 9.47
C SER A 146 15.55 7.54 9.89
N ARG A 147 14.51 8.22 9.38
CA ARG A 147 13.11 7.86 9.60
C ARG A 147 12.78 6.49 9.03
N ARG A 148 13.17 6.19 7.79
CA ARG A 148 12.92 4.92 7.10
C ARG A 148 13.49 3.73 7.86
N GLN A 149 14.70 3.86 8.41
CA GLN A 149 15.31 2.83 9.26
C GLN A 149 14.53 2.57 10.54
N ALA A 150 14.06 3.65 11.20
CA ALA A 150 13.21 3.53 12.38
C ALA A 150 11.88 2.85 12.05
N LEU A 151 11.26 3.20 10.92
CA LEU A 151 9.99 2.64 10.46
C LEU A 151 10.12 1.16 10.10
N ALA A 152 11.21 0.75 9.43
CA ALA A 152 11.47 -0.65 9.12
C ALA A 152 11.50 -1.54 10.38
N THR A 153 12.00 -0.99 11.50
CA THR A 153 11.97 -1.68 12.79
C THR A 153 10.58 -1.66 13.40
N GLU A 154 9.91 -0.50 13.40
CA GLU A 154 8.58 -0.31 13.98
C GLU A 154 7.52 -1.20 13.30
N ILE A 155 7.59 -1.37 11.98
CA ILE A 155 6.69 -2.27 11.23
C ILE A 155 6.68 -3.67 11.84
N LYS A 156 7.84 -4.16 12.27
CA LYS A 156 8.01 -5.53 12.80
C LYS A 156 7.52 -5.65 14.24
N THR A 157 7.79 -4.64 15.05
CA THR A 157 7.56 -4.69 16.49
C THR A 157 6.23 -4.09 16.92
N ASN A 158 5.70 -3.14 16.15
CA ASN A 158 4.48 -2.41 16.45
C ASN A 158 3.86 -1.83 15.14
N PRO A 159 3.25 -2.70 14.31
CA PRO A 159 2.70 -2.27 13.02
C PRO A 159 1.61 -1.20 13.15
N GLN A 160 0.87 -1.17 14.27
CA GLN A 160 -0.11 -0.12 14.55
C GLN A 160 0.56 1.27 14.62
N GLN A 161 1.63 1.38 15.41
CA GLN A 161 2.37 2.63 15.55
C GLN A 161 3.08 3.00 14.25
N ALA A 162 3.61 2.04 13.50
CA ALA A 162 4.21 2.28 12.18
C ALA A 162 3.21 2.93 11.20
N LEU A 163 1.96 2.50 11.20
CA LEU A 163 0.90 3.12 10.40
C LEU A 163 0.56 4.53 10.91
N ALA A 164 0.56 4.75 12.22
CA ALA A 164 0.29 6.06 12.80
C ALA A 164 1.40 7.09 12.49
N ASP A 165 2.66 6.67 12.49
CA ASP A 165 3.84 7.51 12.21
C ASP A 165 4.14 7.68 10.71
N ALA A 166 3.36 7.05 9.83
CA ALA A 166 3.51 7.13 8.38
C ALA A 166 3.41 8.58 7.85
N VAL A 167 4.11 8.89 6.77
CA VAL A 167 4.03 10.19 6.11
C VAL A 167 2.68 10.29 5.37
N PRO A 168 1.85 11.31 5.64
CA PRO A 168 0.60 11.49 4.90
C PRO A 168 0.83 11.64 3.39
N MET A 169 -0.05 11.10 2.56
CA MET A 169 -0.02 11.21 1.09
C MET A 169 -0.07 12.67 0.62
N THR A 170 -0.82 13.51 1.32
CA THR A 170 -0.89 14.97 1.10
C THR A 170 0.44 15.67 1.34
N VAL A 171 1.25 15.17 2.26
CA VAL A 171 2.62 15.67 2.51
C VAL A 171 3.56 15.12 1.45
N ARG A 172 3.50 13.82 1.18
CA ARG A 172 4.35 13.13 0.20
C ARG A 172 4.30 13.80 -1.17
N SER A 173 3.12 14.20 -1.64
CA SER A 173 2.93 14.83 -2.96
C SER A 173 3.59 16.21 -3.11
N GLN A 174 3.98 16.83 -2.00
CA GLN A 174 4.63 18.16 -1.99
C GLN A 174 6.16 18.09 -1.85
N LEU A 175 6.71 16.89 -1.63
CA LEU A 175 8.14 16.68 -1.44
C LEU A 175 8.85 16.42 -2.78
N PRO A 176 10.13 16.83 -2.93
CA PRO A 176 10.97 16.43 -4.05
C PRO A 176 11.10 14.91 -4.17
N GLN A 177 11.30 14.44 -5.40
CA GLN A 177 11.38 13.01 -5.70
C GLN A 177 12.51 12.33 -4.91
N GLU A 178 13.65 13.00 -4.75
CA GLU A 178 14.82 12.46 -4.04
C GLU A 178 14.52 12.14 -2.58
N ILE A 179 13.58 12.86 -1.96
CA ILE A 179 13.11 12.60 -0.60
C ILE A 179 12.00 11.55 -0.64
N ALA A 180 11.06 11.65 -1.58
CA ALA A 180 9.97 10.69 -1.73
C ALA A 180 10.48 9.24 -1.94
N ASP A 181 11.62 9.07 -2.62
CA ASP A 181 12.29 7.77 -2.82
C ASP A 181 12.83 7.17 -1.51
N GLN A 182 13.08 8.00 -0.50
CA GLN A 182 13.53 7.54 0.83
C GLN A 182 12.36 7.21 1.77
N LEU A 183 11.12 7.46 1.37
CA LEU A 183 9.93 7.19 2.18
C LEU A 183 9.39 5.78 1.97
N GLU A 184 8.51 5.35 2.87
CA GLU A 184 7.70 4.16 2.74
C GLU A 184 6.79 4.19 1.51
N SER A 185 6.38 3.02 1.05
CA SER A 185 5.33 2.88 0.05
C SER A 185 3.98 2.70 0.74
N HIS A 186 2.95 3.43 0.31
CA HIS A 186 1.58 3.16 0.74
C HIS A 186 1.02 2.03 -0.13
N VAL A 187 0.67 0.93 0.51
CA VAL A 187 0.11 -0.24 -0.16
C VAL A 187 -1.40 -0.19 -0.01
N SER A 188 -2.11 -0.26 -1.13
CA SER A 188 -3.56 -0.44 -1.14
C SER A 188 -3.96 -1.25 -2.36
N GLY A 189 -4.84 -2.22 -2.16
CA GLY A 189 -5.36 -3.04 -3.25
C GLY A 189 -6.17 -4.22 -2.75
N GLN A 190 -6.70 -4.95 -3.72
CA GLN A 190 -7.23 -6.28 -3.49
C GLN A 190 -6.08 -7.30 -3.49
N GLY A 191 -6.09 -8.21 -2.52
CA GLY A 191 -4.98 -9.14 -2.34
C GLY A 191 -5.25 -10.26 -1.35
N ASN A 192 -4.22 -11.04 -1.09
CA ASN A 192 -4.26 -12.18 -0.19
C ASN A 192 -3.47 -11.86 1.07
N LEU A 193 -3.94 -12.37 2.22
CA LEU A 193 -3.22 -12.38 3.48
C LEU A 193 -3.16 -13.81 3.98
N ALA A 194 -2.01 -14.46 3.83
CA ALA A 194 -1.81 -15.85 4.23
C ALA A 194 -1.21 -15.94 5.62
N LEU A 195 -1.66 -16.94 6.40
CA LEU A 195 -0.96 -17.43 7.58
C LEU A 195 -0.21 -18.69 7.16
N GLU A 196 1.11 -18.63 7.26
CA GLU A 196 2.02 -19.69 6.86
C GLU A 196 2.67 -20.31 8.10
N GLY A 197 2.94 -21.61 8.02
CA GLY A 197 3.62 -22.38 9.04
C GLY A 197 4.99 -22.82 8.54
N THR A 198 6.00 -22.69 9.40
CA THR A 198 7.35 -23.23 9.14
C THR A 198 7.55 -24.44 10.03
N MET A 199 7.88 -25.59 9.45
CA MET A 199 8.32 -26.75 10.21
C MET A 199 9.83 -26.71 10.39
N ALA A 200 10.30 -26.89 11.63
CA ALA A 200 11.72 -27.09 11.88
C ALA A 200 12.18 -28.42 11.24
N PRO A 201 13.43 -28.50 10.76
CA PRO A 201 14.01 -29.77 10.35
C PRO A 201 14.05 -30.75 11.54
N PRO A 202 14.07 -32.08 11.30
CA PRO A 202 14.15 -33.06 12.37
C PRO A 202 15.32 -32.77 13.34
N GLY A 203 15.02 -32.65 14.63
CA GLY A 203 16.00 -32.35 15.67
C GLY A 203 16.37 -30.87 15.84
N GLY A 204 15.78 -29.96 15.06
CA GLY A 204 15.97 -28.51 15.17
C GLY A 204 14.79 -27.77 15.81
N THR A 205 14.98 -26.46 16.03
CA THR A 205 13.93 -25.52 16.46
C THR A 205 13.70 -24.46 15.38
N THR A 206 12.53 -23.81 15.40
CA THR A 206 12.23 -22.63 14.57
C THR A 206 11.82 -21.47 15.48
N ASP A 207 12.42 -20.31 15.27
CA ASP A 207 12.11 -19.10 16.04
C ASP A 207 10.81 -18.44 15.58
N SER A 208 10.28 -18.84 14.42
CA SER A 208 9.02 -18.33 13.85
C SER A 208 8.24 -19.49 13.24
N PRO A 209 7.54 -20.28 14.09
CA PRO A 209 6.74 -21.42 13.62
C PRO A 209 5.59 -20.98 12.72
N THR A 210 5.18 -19.72 12.81
CA THR A 210 4.22 -19.11 11.90
C THR A 210 4.65 -17.72 11.48
N PHE A 211 4.22 -17.30 10.29
CA PHE A 211 4.35 -15.93 9.81
C PHE A 211 3.24 -15.60 8.83
N ARG A 212 3.14 -14.32 8.44
CA ARG A 212 2.18 -13.88 7.45
C ARG A 212 2.87 -13.34 6.21
N SER A 213 2.30 -13.65 5.06
CA SER A 213 2.63 -13.03 3.78
C SER A 213 1.40 -12.28 3.26
N ALA A 214 1.63 -11.22 2.49
CA ALA A 214 0.58 -10.54 1.76
C ALA A 214 0.99 -10.39 0.30
N VAL A 215 0.09 -10.75 -0.61
CA VAL A 215 0.27 -10.50 -2.05
C VAL A 215 -0.73 -9.45 -2.48
N VAL A 216 -0.24 -8.28 -2.88
CA VAL A 216 -1.06 -7.11 -3.27
C VAL A 216 -0.42 -6.49 -4.50
N ASN A 217 -1.24 -6.21 -5.53
CA ASN A 217 -0.77 -5.64 -6.80
C ASN A 217 0.41 -6.40 -7.43
N GLY A 218 0.41 -7.73 -7.29
CA GLY A 218 1.48 -8.61 -7.81
C GLY A 218 2.79 -8.60 -7.01
N THR A 219 2.87 -7.85 -5.90
CA THR A 219 4.04 -7.82 -5.02
C THR A 219 3.77 -8.62 -3.75
N GLU A 220 4.73 -9.45 -3.37
CA GLU A 220 4.71 -10.21 -2.12
C GLU A 220 5.46 -9.45 -1.00
N TYR A 221 4.85 -9.43 0.17
CA TYR A 221 5.37 -8.79 1.38
C TYR A 221 5.36 -9.76 2.55
N ARG A 222 6.32 -9.62 3.45
CA ARG A 222 6.21 -10.10 4.82
C ARG A 222 5.22 -9.18 5.54
N ALA A 223 4.11 -9.75 6.01
CA ALA A 223 3.03 -8.98 6.61
C ALA A 223 3.11 -8.98 8.14
N TYR A 224 2.99 -7.80 8.72
CA TYR A 224 2.90 -7.57 10.16
C TYR A 224 1.53 -6.98 10.48
N THR A 225 0.78 -7.67 11.34
CA THR A 225 -0.63 -7.37 11.65
C THR A 225 -0.78 -6.98 13.11
N TYR A 226 -1.86 -6.27 13.42
CA TYR A 226 -2.31 -5.96 14.78
C TYR A 226 -3.84 -6.06 14.87
N GLY A 227 -4.38 -6.02 16.09
CA GLY A 227 -5.82 -6.01 16.34
C GLY A 227 -6.52 -7.24 15.74
N ARG A 228 -7.70 -7.06 15.13
CA ARG A 228 -8.48 -8.18 14.56
C ARG A 228 -7.75 -9.05 13.55
N ARG A 229 -6.66 -8.56 12.94
CA ARG A 229 -5.89 -9.29 11.92
C ARG A 229 -4.86 -10.23 12.52
N GLU A 230 -4.53 -10.11 13.81
CA GLU A 230 -3.61 -11.01 14.51
C GLU A 230 -4.13 -12.45 14.49
N ASP A 231 -5.42 -12.64 14.81
CA ASP A 231 -6.08 -13.94 14.88
C ASP A 231 -6.72 -14.38 13.54
N GLN A 232 -6.54 -13.60 12.48
CA GLN A 232 -7.23 -13.83 11.22
C GLN A 232 -6.59 -15.00 10.44
N ALA A 233 -7.33 -16.09 10.22
CA ALA A 233 -6.88 -17.15 9.31
C ALA A 233 -6.62 -16.61 7.87
N THR A 234 -5.97 -17.42 7.02
CA THR A 234 -5.73 -17.07 5.62
C THR A 234 -6.99 -16.54 4.94
N LYS A 235 -6.86 -15.38 4.30
CA LYS A 235 -7.90 -14.75 3.49
C LYS A 235 -7.38 -14.47 2.09
N VAL A 236 -8.25 -14.72 1.12
CA VAL A 236 -8.01 -14.49 -0.30
C VAL A 236 -8.97 -13.40 -0.76
N ASP A 237 -8.53 -12.59 -1.72
CA ASP A 237 -9.37 -11.59 -2.39
C ASP A 237 -9.96 -10.51 -1.44
N ILE A 238 -9.17 -10.08 -0.46
CA ILE A 238 -9.55 -9.07 0.54
C ILE A 238 -8.87 -7.72 0.28
N SER A 239 -9.44 -6.66 0.85
CA SER A 239 -8.77 -5.36 0.95
C SER A 239 -7.56 -5.47 1.87
N VAL A 240 -6.38 -5.19 1.31
CA VAL A 240 -5.12 -5.09 2.03
C VAL A 240 -4.60 -3.67 1.88
N ILE A 241 -4.45 -3.00 3.01
CA ILE A 241 -4.06 -1.59 3.10
C ILE A 241 -2.95 -1.51 4.14
N GLY A 242 -1.91 -0.73 3.88
CA GLY A 242 -0.81 -0.59 4.81
C GLY A 242 0.30 0.34 4.33
N VAL A 243 1.42 0.28 5.04
CA VAL A 243 2.67 0.94 4.64
C VAL A 243 3.81 -0.07 4.63
N ALA A 244 4.63 -0.02 3.59
CA ALA A 244 5.74 -0.93 3.38
C ALA A 244 7.08 -0.19 3.35
N VAL A 245 8.07 -0.79 3.98
CA VAL A 245 9.49 -0.47 3.77
C VAL A 245 10.15 -1.73 3.25
N ASP A 246 10.72 -1.65 2.05
CA ASP A 246 11.23 -2.83 1.33
C ASP A 246 10.14 -3.91 1.21
N HIS A 247 10.39 -5.11 1.74
CA HIS A 247 9.43 -6.23 1.73
C HIS A 247 8.62 -6.37 3.03
N ASP A 248 8.82 -5.48 4.01
CA ASP A 248 8.11 -5.53 5.28
C ASP A 248 6.90 -4.59 5.25
N LEU A 249 5.70 -5.15 5.40
CA LEU A 249 4.42 -4.43 5.31
C LEU A 249 3.70 -4.44 6.67
N ALA A 250 3.44 -3.25 7.22
CA ALA A 250 2.47 -3.09 8.30
C ALA A 250 1.06 -3.04 7.71
N VAL A 251 0.22 -4.01 8.05
CA VAL A 251 -1.14 -4.15 7.51
C VAL A 251 -2.15 -3.51 8.46
N SER A 252 -2.93 -2.55 7.96
CA SER A 252 -4.02 -1.92 8.71
C SER A 252 -5.05 -2.95 9.15
N GLU A 253 -5.49 -2.84 10.40
CA GLU A 253 -6.58 -3.66 10.95
C GLU A 253 -7.87 -3.49 10.13
N SER A 254 -8.14 -2.27 9.69
CA SER A 254 -9.32 -1.91 8.91
C SER A 254 -9.20 -2.36 7.45
N PRO A 255 -10.26 -2.90 6.81
CA PRO A 255 -10.29 -3.10 5.37
C PRO A 255 -10.53 -1.78 4.59
N LEU A 256 -10.75 -0.68 5.31
CA LEU A 256 -11.08 0.64 4.79
C LEU A 256 -9.98 1.63 5.15
N ARG A 257 -9.52 2.43 4.19
CA ARG A 257 -8.65 3.59 4.41
C ARG A 257 -9.49 4.85 4.38
N VAL A 258 -9.36 5.71 5.37
CA VAL A 258 -9.96 7.05 5.30
C VAL A 258 -9.02 7.95 4.49
N LEU A 259 -9.53 8.65 3.48
CA LEU A 259 -8.73 9.62 2.72
C LEU A 259 -8.45 10.86 3.56
N GLU A 260 -7.23 11.37 3.43
CA GLU A 260 -6.76 12.56 4.14
C GLU A 260 -7.52 13.80 3.65
N PRO A 261 -7.66 14.84 4.49
CA PRO A 261 -8.23 16.10 4.03
C PRO A 261 -7.39 16.71 2.91
N GLY A 262 -7.99 16.94 1.74
CA GLY A 262 -7.29 17.45 0.56
C GLY A 262 -6.53 16.39 -0.25
N GLU A 263 -6.63 15.11 0.10
CA GLU A 263 -6.05 14.03 -0.69
C GLU A 263 -6.72 13.97 -2.06
N THR A 264 -5.91 13.92 -3.11
CA THR A 264 -6.39 13.70 -4.48
C THR A 264 -6.17 12.23 -4.81
N PRO A 265 -7.21 11.47 -5.23
CA PRO A 265 -7.03 10.11 -5.70
C PRO A 265 -5.98 10.06 -6.81
N LEU A 266 -5.18 8.99 -6.84
CA LEU A 266 -4.20 8.82 -7.92
C LEU A 266 -4.92 8.74 -9.28
N PRO A 267 -4.29 9.17 -10.39
CA PRO A 267 -4.94 9.21 -11.70
C PRO A 267 -5.57 7.89 -12.16
N ASP A 268 -4.97 6.76 -11.79
CA ASP A 268 -5.44 5.41 -12.13
C ASP A 268 -6.38 4.81 -11.08
N THR A 269 -6.66 5.52 -9.98
CA THR A 269 -7.60 5.06 -8.95
C THR A 269 -9.03 5.20 -9.48
N PRO A 270 -9.79 4.10 -9.61
CA PRO A 270 -11.17 4.19 -10.06
C PRO A 270 -12.01 4.90 -8.99
N VAL A 271 -12.50 6.09 -9.33
CA VAL A 271 -13.45 6.85 -8.51
C VAL A 271 -14.86 6.52 -9.01
N SER A 272 -15.67 5.87 -8.19
CA SER A 272 -17.07 5.61 -8.56
C SER A 272 -17.87 6.91 -8.44
N ALA A 273 -18.41 7.40 -9.56
CA ALA A 273 -19.30 8.56 -9.55
C ALA A 273 -20.59 8.32 -8.74
N VAL A 274 -20.94 7.06 -8.47
CA VAL A 274 -22.14 6.67 -7.70
C VAL A 274 -21.71 5.96 -6.42
N CYS A 275 -22.20 6.43 -5.27
CA CYS A 275 -21.99 5.74 -4.01
C CYS A 275 -22.85 4.45 -3.98
N PRO A 276 -22.26 3.25 -3.83
CA PRO A 276 -23.01 1.99 -3.88
C PRO A 276 -23.97 1.78 -2.70
N ILE A 277 -23.80 2.54 -1.61
CA ILE A 277 -24.65 2.44 -0.42
C ILE A 277 -25.86 3.37 -0.53
N SER A 278 -25.67 4.61 -0.97
CA SER A 278 -26.74 5.62 -1.01
C SER A 278 -27.36 5.86 -2.39
N GLY A 279 -26.73 5.37 -3.46
CA GLY A 279 -27.14 5.65 -4.85
C GLY A 279 -26.93 7.10 -5.30
N LEU A 280 -26.36 7.95 -4.44
CA LEU A 280 -26.13 9.36 -4.75
C LEU A 280 -24.90 9.53 -5.65
N THR A 281 -25.03 10.40 -6.64
CA THR A 281 -23.94 10.80 -7.52
C THR A 281 -23.04 11.84 -6.84
N SER A 282 -21.74 11.57 -6.82
CA SER A 282 -20.72 12.54 -6.44
C SER A 282 -20.18 13.23 -7.68
N ALA A 283 -20.13 14.57 -7.65
CA ALA A 283 -19.67 15.38 -8.76
C ALA A 283 -18.16 15.59 -8.78
N ALA A 284 -17.37 14.86 -7.98
CA ALA A 284 -15.92 15.01 -7.98
C ALA A 284 -15.33 14.28 -9.20
N PRO A 285 -14.79 14.99 -10.21
CA PRO A 285 -14.04 14.33 -11.27
C PRO A 285 -12.76 13.72 -10.68
N ALA A 286 -12.23 12.69 -11.35
CA ALA A 286 -10.88 12.20 -11.08
C ALA A 286 -9.91 13.40 -11.05
N ASN A 287 -8.96 13.40 -10.11
CA ASN A 287 -7.96 14.46 -9.89
C ASN A 287 -8.43 15.75 -9.17
N THR A 288 -9.52 15.71 -8.38
CA THR A 288 -9.87 16.82 -7.48
C THR A 288 -9.53 16.49 -6.03
N PRO A 289 -8.98 17.43 -5.23
CA PRO A 289 -8.81 17.26 -3.80
C PRO A 289 -10.13 16.88 -3.15
N LEU A 290 -10.20 15.68 -2.60
CA LEU A 290 -11.36 15.27 -1.85
C LEU A 290 -11.29 15.90 -0.47
N ASN A 291 -12.48 16.25 0.04
CA ASN A 291 -12.65 16.28 1.48
C ASN A 291 -11.76 17.34 2.19
N VAL A 292 -11.69 18.53 1.60
CA VAL A 292 -10.80 19.65 1.98
C VAL A 292 -10.96 20.14 3.43
N GLN A 293 -12.08 19.85 4.10
CA GLN A 293 -12.38 20.36 5.45
C GLN A 293 -12.36 19.29 6.57
N ALA A 294 -12.53 18.00 6.25
CA ALA A 294 -12.69 16.94 7.25
C ALA A 294 -12.19 15.60 6.69
N PRO A 295 -12.39 14.43 7.33
CA PRO A 295 -12.31 13.10 6.69
C PRO A 295 -13.71 12.57 6.29
N THR A 296 -14.11 12.66 5.01
CA THR A 296 -15.45 12.28 4.49
C THR A 296 -15.41 11.26 3.34
N ALA A 297 -14.24 10.85 2.88
CA ALA A 297 -14.07 9.86 1.83
C ALA A 297 -13.28 8.66 2.36
N VAL A 298 -13.58 7.48 1.83
CA VAL A 298 -12.98 6.21 2.24
C VAL A 298 -12.55 5.47 0.99
N GLU A 299 -11.40 4.81 1.02
CA GLU A 299 -10.93 3.90 -0.01
C GLU A 299 -11.11 2.44 0.46
N VAL A 300 -11.51 1.59 -0.48
CA VAL A 300 -11.72 0.15 -0.28
C VAL A 300 -11.03 -0.60 -1.41
N ALA A 301 -10.08 -1.48 -1.09
CA ALA A 301 -9.35 -2.29 -2.05
C ALA A 301 -8.75 -1.47 -3.22
N GLY A 302 -8.15 -0.31 -2.92
CA GLY A 302 -7.59 0.61 -3.92
C GLY A 302 -8.62 1.37 -4.76
N LYS A 303 -9.89 1.45 -4.33
CA LYS A 303 -10.97 2.16 -5.03
C LYS A 303 -11.66 3.16 -4.11
N VAL A 304 -11.99 4.34 -4.61
CA VAL A 304 -12.69 5.38 -3.85
C VAL A 304 -14.16 5.43 -4.28
N PRO A 305 -15.13 5.08 -3.42
CA PRO A 305 -16.55 5.39 -3.66
C PRO A 305 -16.72 6.91 -3.62
N GLY A 306 -17.43 7.48 -4.59
CA GLY A 306 -17.60 8.93 -4.72
C GLY A 306 -18.06 9.61 -3.42
N ALA A 307 -17.38 10.70 -3.05
CA ALA A 307 -17.62 11.41 -1.80
C ALA A 307 -19.05 11.98 -1.72
N LEU A 308 -19.72 11.88 -0.58
CA LEU A 308 -21.04 12.48 -0.40
C LEU A 308 -20.93 14.01 -0.46
N SER A 309 -21.48 14.64 -1.50
CA SER A 309 -21.70 16.08 -1.51
C SER A 309 -22.80 16.39 -0.50
N ARG A 310 -22.48 17.05 0.62
CA ARG A 310 -23.49 17.71 1.45
C ARG A 310 -24.01 18.95 0.71
N ARG A 311 -24.80 18.74 -0.33
CA ARG A 311 -25.70 19.77 -0.88
C ARG A 311 -27.14 19.26 -0.85
N ALA A 312 -27.72 19.29 0.34
CA ALA A 312 -29.16 19.25 0.60
C ALA A 312 -29.35 19.79 2.04
N ARG A 313 -30.12 20.84 2.37
CA ARG A 313 -31.13 21.64 1.67
C ARG A 313 -31.03 23.08 2.20
N LEU A 314 -31.17 24.07 1.33
CA LEU A 314 -31.72 25.38 1.66
C LEU A 314 -32.26 25.93 0.33
N GLY A 315 -33.58 25.92 0.19
CA GLY A 315 -34.25 26.37 -1.02
C GLY A 315 -35.68 25.90 -1.12
N ILE A 316 -36.57 26.73 -0.54
CA ILE A 316 -38.03 26.85 -0.72
C ILE A 316 -38.89 25.83 0.04
#